data_AF-A0A0A6PJH9-F1
#
_entry.id   AF-A0A0A6PJH9-F1
#
_cell.length_a   1.000
_cell.length_b   1.000
_cell.length_c   1.000
_cell.angle_alpha   90.00
_cell.angle_beta   90.00
_cell.angle_gamma   90.00
#
_symmetry.space_group_name_H-M   'P 1'
#
loop_
_entity.id
_entity.type
_entity.pdbx_description
1 polymer ?
#
loop_
_entity_poly.entity_id
_entity_poly.type
_entity_poly.pdbx_seq_one_letter_code
_entity_poly.pdbx_strand_id
1 'polypeptide(L)'
;MNKLKFLPLIFILLIPLGCGEEGVAAIDVVKKRITNQIQGFIGKGDIAIQKYENKIGKVRDNLIKVKVSRKSFEQKLETRKTSLASYEQKGASEAKIELLTNTIQEMETFLQQVQTAESKLEKMLKKLIDNLDLVKIKVAALEAKRDMLDAMRTIQEYSNIEGDVDDLGGNMDNTLEEMQKEIYAIEAEIEIDNLLSQAEGL
;
A
#
# COMPACT_ATOMS: atom_id res chain seq x y z
N MET A 1 10.88 -0.33 21.65
CA MET A 1 10.13 0.21 22.80
C MET A 1 8.70 0.43 22.36
N ASN A 2 7.82 -0.47 22.78
CA ASN A 2 6.41 -0.52 22.40
C ASN A 2 5.67 0.67 22.99
N LYS A 3 5.12 1.53 22.13
CA LYS A 3 4.03 2.43 22.48
C LYS A 3 2.75 1.83 21.92
N LEU A 4 2.24 0.81 22.59
CA LEU A 4 0.83 0.44 22.50
C LEU A 4 0.06 1.70 22.91
N LYS A 5 -0.43 2.46 21.93
CA LYS A 5 -1.36 3.55 22.21
C LYS A 5 -2.63 2.88 22.71
N PHE A 6 -2.84 3.03 24.01
CA PHE A 6 -4.03 2.73 24.78
C PHE A 6 -5.30 2.97 23.94
N LEU A 7 -5.89 1.88 23.42
CA LEU A 7 -7.31 1.86 23.07
C LEU A 7 -8.08 2.08 24.38
N PRO A 8 -9.06 2.99 24.45
CA PRO A 8 -10.01 2.94 25.55
C PRO A 8 -10.90 1.72 25.31
N LEU A 9 -10.49 0.59 25.87
CA LEU A 9 -11.23 -0.67 25.97
C LEU A 9 -12.32 -0.57 27.05
N ILE A 10 -12.99 0.58 27.15
CA ILE A 10 -13.95 0.87 28.22
C ILE A 10 -15.16 1.55 27.59
N PHE A 11 -16.18 0.74 27.29
CA PHE A 11 -17.62 0.95 27.54
C PHE A 11 -18.41 -0.14 26.78
N ILE A 12 -18.20 -1.41 27.15
CA ILE A 12 -19.17 -2.50 26.89
C ILE A 12 -20.13 -2.64 28.10
N LEU A 13 -20.14 -1.70 29.03
CA LEU A 13 -21.00 -1.75 30.21
C LEU A 13 -22.04 -0.64 30.15
N LEU A 14 -23.29 -1.09 29.99
CA LEU A 14 -24.55 -0.42 30.31
C LEU A 14 -25.06 0.58 29.29
N ILE A 15 -25.64 0.06 28.19
CA ILE A 15 -26.83 0.70 27.61
C ILE A 15 -28.01 -0.16 28.11
N PRO A 16 -28.91 0.38 28.97
CA PRO A 16 -30.15 -0.31 29.22
C PRO A 16 -30.90 -0.41 27.88
N LEU A 17 -31.31 -1.62 27.52
CA LEU A 17 -32.24 -1.92 26.43
C LEU A 17 -33.59 -1.23 26.72
N GLY A 18 -33.62 0.09 26.55
CA GLY A 18 -34.82 0.91 26.71
C GLY A 18 -35.34 1.30 25.33
N CYS A 19 -36.46 0.70 24.92
CA CYS A 19 -37.30 1.17 23.82
C CYS A 19 -37.91 2.54 24.17
N GLY A 20 -37.13 3.60 24.07
CA GLY A 20 -37.55 4.98 24.28
C GLY A 20 -36.63 5.96 23.55
N GLU A 21 -37.00 7.24 23.51
CA GLU A 21 -36.24 8.32 22.83
C GLU A 21 -34.75 8.34 23.18
N GLU A 22 -34.36 7.86 24.38
CA GLU A 22 -32.97 7.71 24.83
C GLU A 22 -32.18 6.62 24.07
N GLY A 23 -32.82 5.52 23.66
CA GLY A 23 -32.20 4.45 22.87
C GLY A 23 -31.91 4.87 21.43
N VAL A 24 -32.80 5.67 20.84
CA VAL A 24 -32.61 6.27 19.50
C VAL A 24 -31.44 7.25 19.52
N ALA A 25 -31.36 8.10 20.55
CA ALA A 25 -30.25 9.04 20.71
C ALA A 25 -28.89 8.32 20.92
N ALA A 26 -28.86 7.21 21.64
CA ALA A 26 -27.66 6.41 21.83
C ALA A 26 -27.16 5.78 20.50
N ILE A 27 -28.07 5.24 19.70
CA ILE A 27 -27.75 4.67 18.37
C ILE A 27 -27.21 5.74 17.42
N ASP A 28 -27.79 6.94 17.41
CA ASP A 28 -27.32 8.05 16.57
C ASP A 28 -25.89 8.49 16.93
N VAL A 29 -25.56 8.53 18.22
CA VAL A 29 -24.20 8.85 18.68
C VAL A 29 -23.20 7.79 18.23
N VAL A 30 -23.56 6.50 18.29
CA VAL A 30 -22.73 5.38 17.83
C VAL A 30 -22.52 5.44 16.31
N LYS A 31 -23.60 5.61 15.54
CA LYS A 31 -23.52 5.75 14.07
C LYS A 31 -22.63 6.92 13.65
N LYS A 32 -22.84 8.10 14.24
CA LYS A 32 -22.01 9.28 13.96
C LYS A 32 -20.54 9.04 14.28
N ARG A 33 -20.24 8.33 15.37
CA ARG A 33 -18.87 7.93 15.72
C ARG A 33 -18.25 7.01 14.66
N ILE A 34 -18.98 5.97 14.25
CA ILE A 34 -18.51 5.01 13.24
C ILE A 34 -18.30 5.72 11.89
N THR A 35 -19.24 6.56 11.46
CA THR A 35 -19.10 7.36 10.22
C THR A 35 -17.86 8.25 10.26
N ASN A 36 -17.62 8.97 11.37
CA ASN A 36 -16.43 9.81 11.51
C ASN A 36 -15.14 8.98 11.49
N GLN A 37 -15.13 7.79 12.09
CA GLN A 37 -13.97 6.89 12.04
C GLN A 37 -13.70 6.42 10.61
N ILE A 38 -14.73 5.94 9.90
CA ILE A 38 -14.62 5.51 8.50
C ILE A 38 -14.07 6.65 7.64
N GLN A 39 -14.62 7.86 7.76
CA GLN A 39 -14.17 9.03 6.99
C GLN A 39 -12.70 9.36 7.29
N GLY A 40 -12.28 9.25 8.57
CA GLY A 40 -10.89 9.41 8.96
C GLY A 40 -9.96 8.36 8.33
N PHE A 41 -10.41 7.10 8.21
CA PHE A 41 -9.63 6.04 7.57
C PHE A 41 -9.58 6.14 6.04
N ILE A 42 -10.68 6.52 5.40
CA ILE A 42 -10.70 6.84 3.96
C ILE A 42 -9.65 7.92 3.68
N GLY A 43 -9.67 9.03 4.43
CA GLY A 43 -8.67 10.09 4.25
C GLY A 43 -7.22 9.64 4.47
N LYS A 44 -6.96 8.76 5.45
CA LYS A 44 -5.62 8.15 5.63
C LYS A 44 -5.25 7.24 4.46
N GLY A 45 -6.22 6.48 3.94
CA GLY A 45 -6.07 5.60 2.80
C GLY A 45 -5.76 6.36 1.51
N ASP A 46 -6.43 7.49 1.26
CA ASP A 46 -6.15 8.37 0.12
C ASP A 46 -4.71 8.92 0.16
N ILE A 47 -4.26 9.35 1.35
CA ILE A 47 -2.87 9.77 1.56
C ILE A 47 -1.90 8.61 1.29
N ALA A 48 -2.24 7.39 1.70
CA ALA A 48 -1.42 6.21 1.44
C ALA A 48 -1.33 5.88 -0.05
N ILE A 49 -2.46 5.91 -0.76
CA ILE A 49 -2.55 5.73 -2.21
C ILE A 49 -1.61 6.72 -2.91
N GLN A 50 -1.70 8.01 -2.57
CA GLN A 50 -0.83 9.04 -3.16
C GLN A 50 0.65 8.79 -2.86
N LYS A 51 1.00 8.36 -1.64
CA LYS A 51 2.38 8.01 -1.28
C LYS A 51 2.91 6.84 -2.13
N TYR A 52 2.11 5.79 -2.30
CA TYR A 52 2.47 4.65 -3.14
C TYR A 52 2.61 5.05 -4.61
N GLU A 53 1.68 5.81 -5.18
CA GLU A 53 1.74 6.29 -6.56
C GLU A 53 3.00 7.12 -6.81
N ASN A 54 3.35 8.02 -5.87
CA ASN A 54 4.59 8.79 -5.92
C ASN A 54 5.84 7.91 -5.85
N LYS A 55 5.86 6.90 -4.96
CA LYS A 55 7.00 5.98 -4.82
C LYS A 55 7.15 5.09 -6.07
N ILE A 56 6.05 4.61 -6.63
CA ILE A 56 6.00 3.85 -7.88
C ILE A 56 6.58 4.69 -9.03
N GLY A 57 6.17 5.95 -9.15
CA GLY A 57 6.73 6.89 -10.14
C GLY A 57 8.25 6.99 -10.04
N LYS A 58 8.77 7.25 -8.84
CA LYS A 58 10.22 7.32 -8.58
C LYS A 58 10.97 6.04 -8.93
N VAL A 59 10.42 4.87 -8.56
CA VAL A 59 11.05 3.58 -8.86
C VAL A 59 11.04 3.30 -10.36
N ARG A 60 9.96 3.63 -11.09
CA ARG A 60 9.89 3.50 -12.55
C ARG A 60 10.95 4.37 -13.24
N ASP A 61 11.08 5.63 -12.83
CA ASP A 61 12.08 6.55 -13.39
C ASP A 61 13.51 6.03 -13.15
N ASN A 62 13.80 5.54 -11.95
CA ASN A 62 15.10 4.95 -11.63
C ASN A 62 15.36 3.69 -12.45
N LEU A 63 14.35 2.82 -12.62
CA LEU A 63 14.48 1.63 -13.44
C LEU A 63 14.79 1.97 -14.90
N ILE A 64 14.14 3.00 -15.46
CA ILE A 64 14.44 3.48 -16.82
C ILE A 64 15.90 3.95 -16.92
N LYS A 65 16.36 4.77 -15.96
CA LYS A 65 17.76 5.25 -15.92
C LYS A 65 18.75 4.10 -15.85
N VAL A 66 18.48 3.08 -15.01
CA VAL A 66 19.31 1.88 -14.89
C VAL A 66 19.35 1.11 -16.20
N LYS A 67 18.19 0.88 -16.84
CA LYS A 67 18.10 0.18 -18.14
C LYS A 67 18.87 0.90 -19.25
N VAL A 68 18.74 2.22 -19.33
CA VAL A 68 19.49 3.04 -20.29
C VAL A 68 21.00 2.96 -20.02
N SER A 69 21.41 3.09 -18.75
CA SER A 69 22.81 2.97 -18.34
C SER A 69 23.37 1.60 -18.67
N ARG A 70 22.62 0.53 -18.38
CA ARG A 70 23.00 -0.85 -18.70
C ARG A 70 23.25 -1.01 -20.19
N LYS A 71 22.29 -0.61 -21.04
CA LYS A 71 22.41 -0.73 -22.50
C LYS A 71 23.61 0.05 -23.05
N SER A 72 23.85 1.26 -22.53
CA SER A 72 25.03 2.04 -22.91
C SER A 72 26.34 1.34 -22.48
N PHE A 73 26.33 0.71 -21.32
CA PHE A 73 27.48 -0.04 -20.81
C PHE A 73 27.75 -1.32 -21.62
N GLU A 74 26.71 -2.07 -21.98
CA GLU A 74 26.78 -3.23 -22.88
C GLU A 74 27.43 -2.85 -24.21
N GLN A 75 27.03 -1.73 -24.82
CA GLN A 75 27.65 -1.24 -26.07
C GLN A 75 29.14 -0.92 -25.91
N LYS A 76 29.53 -0.30 -24.78
CA LYS A 76 30.93 -0.02 -24.48
C LYS A 76 31.73 -1.31 -24.31
N LEU A 77 31.16 -2.31 -23.62
CA LEU A 77 31.77 -3.61 -23.44
C LEU A 77 32.01 -4.31 -24.78
N GLU A 78 31.02 -4.35 -25.67
CA GLU A 78 31.17 -4.96 -27.00
C GLU A 78 32.20 -4.23 -27.87
N THR A 79 32.29 -2.90 -27.74
CA THR A 79 33.34 -2.11 -28.41
C THR A 79 34.74 -2.50 -27.89
N ARG A 80 34.88 -2.76 -26.58
CA ARG A 80 36.14 -3.22 -25.98
C ARG A 80 36.50 -4.63 -26.43
N LYS A 81 35.54 -5.56 -26.47
CA LYS A 81 35.73 -6.92 -27.01
C LYS A 81 36.16 -6.90 -28.48
N THR A 82 35.53 -6.06 -29.30
CA THR A 82 35.93 -5.86 -30.69
C THR A 82 37.35 -5.29 -30.81
N SER A 83 37.71 -4.36 -29.92
CA SER A 83 39.07 -3.80 -29.88
C SER A 83 40.10 -4.86 -29.49
N LEU A 84 39.77 -5.75 -28.55
CA LEU A 84 40.64 -6.86 -28.14
C LEU A 84 40.93 -7.79 -29.31
N ALA A 85 39.88 -8.26 -30.00
CA ALA A 85 40.02 -9.09 -31.18
C ALA A 85 40.89 -8.41 -32.27
N SER A 86 40.73 -7.09 -32.46
CA SER A 86 41.57 -6.34 -33.42
C SER A 86 43.04 -6.27 -32.98
N TYR A 87 43.31 -6.13 -31.68
CA TYR A 87 44.69 -6.09 -31.15
C TYR A 87 45.37 -7.45 -31.24
N GLU A 88 44.65 -8.53 -30.96
CA GLU A 88 45.12 -9.91 -31.14
C GLU A 88 45.49 -10.18 -32.60
N GLN A 89 44.64 -9.77 -33.54
CA GLN A 89 44.91 -9.92 -34.99
C GLN A 89 46.10 -9.10 -35.47
N LYS A 90 46.31 -7.89 -34.92
CA LYS A 90 47.39 -6.97 -35.32
C LYS A 90 48.73 -7.29 -34.66
N GLY A 91 48.82 -8.35 -33.84
CA GLY A 91 50.04 -8.70 -33.12
C GLY A 91 50.46 -7.64 -32.11
N ALA A 92 49.49 -7.04 -31.40
CA ALA A 92 49.80 -6.15 -30.28
C ALA A 92 50.59 -6.88 -29.19
N SER A 93 51.30 -6.12 -28.34
CA SER A 93 52.05 -6.72 -27.24
C SER A 93 51.13 -7.48 -26.28
N GLU A 94 51.65 -8.59 -25.74
CA GLU A 94 50.94 -9.45 -24.77
C GLU A 94 50.41 -8.64 -23.57
N ALA A 95 51.22 -7.73 -23.02
CA ALA A 95 50.80 -6.85 -21.93
C ALA A 95 49.59 -5.95 -22.28
N LYS A 96 49.45 -5.54 -23.55
CA LYS A 96 48.32 -4.72 -23.98
C LYS A 96 47.05 -5.56 -24.16
N ILE A 97 47.20 -6.79 -24.65
CA ILE A 97 46.11 -7.76 -24.74
C ILE A 97 45.62 -8.10 -23.32
N GLU A 98 46.53 -8.45 -22.41
CA GLU A 98 46.21 -8.78 -21.01
C GLU A 98 45.49 -7.64 -20.29
N LEU A 99 45.99 -6.40 -20.38
CA LEU A 99 45.35 -5.24 -19.77
C LEU A 99 43.90 -5.06 -20.26
N LEU A 100 43.67 -5.25 -21.56
CA LEU A 100 42.35 -5.09 -22.15
C LEU A 100 41.42 -6.25 -21.78
N THR A 101 41.93 -7.47 -21.70
CA THR A 101 41.20 -8.65 -21.20
C THR A 101 40.74 -8.43 -19.75
N ASN A 102 41.64 -7.98 -18.87
CA ASN A 102 41.31 -7.67 -17.49
C ASN A 102 40.24 -6.57 -17.39
N THR A 103 40.38 -5.51 -18.20
CA THR A 103 39.38 -4.43 -18.27
C THR A 103 38.01 -4.97 -18.71
N ILE A 104 37.96 -5.86 -19.71
CA ILE A 104 36.72 -6.48 -20.17
C ILE A 104 36.08 -7.31 -19.05
N GLN A 105 36.87 -8.08 -18.30
CA GLN A 105 36.38 -8.91 -17.20
C GLN A 105 35.82 -8.07 -16.03
N GLU A 106 36.48 -6.96 -15.70
CA GLU A 106 35.96 -5.99 -14.71
C GLU A 106 34.64 -5.38 -15.18
N MET A 107 34.56 -5.00 -16.46
CA MET A 107 33.33 -4.48 -17.06
C MET A 107 32.20 -5.52 -17.02
N GLU A 108 32.46 -6.78 -17.38
CA GLU A 108 31.46 -7.86 -17.30
C GLU A 108 30.94 -8.05 -15.87
N THR A 109 31.84 -8.04 -14.89
CA THR A 109 31.48 -8.14 -13.47
C THR A 109 30.57 -6.97 -13.05
N PHE A 110 30.93 -5.75 -13.44
CA PHE A 110 30.12 -4.57 -13.16
C PHE A 110 28.75 -4.64 -13.85
N LEU A 111 28.70 -5.09 -15.10
CA LEU A 111 27.44 -5.25 -15.84
C LEU A 111 26.50 -6.23 -15.12
N GLN A 112 27.02 -7.33 -14.58
CA GLN A 112 26.24 -8.29 -13.82
C GLN A 112 25.69 -7.71 -12.51
N GLN A 113 26.45 -6.83 -11.85
CA GLN A 113 25.96 -6.07 -10.68
C GLN A 113 24.81 -5.13 -11.06
N VAL A 114 24.92 -4.43 -12.19
CA VAL A 114 23.87 -3.54 -12.71
C VAL A 114 22.59 -4.33 -13.04
N GLN A 115 22.72 -5.48 -13.71
CA GLN A 115 21.58 -6.36 -14.01
C GLN A 115 20.90 -6.89 -12.73
N THR A 116 21.69 -7.20 -11.70
CA THR A 116 21.16 -7.61 -10.39
C THR A 116 20.39 -6.46 -9.74
N ALA A 117 20.91 -5.24 -9.79
CA ALA A 117 20.23 -4.05 -9.26
C ALA A 117 18.92 -3.76 -10.02
N GLU A 118 18.93 -3.89 -11.35
CA GLU A 118 17.73 -3.77 -12.20
C GLU A 118 16.65 -4.78 -11.77
N SER A 119 17.00 -6.05 -11.61
CA SER A 119 16.05 -7.09 -11.17
C SER A 119 15.47 -6.81 -9.78
N LYS A 120 16.27 -6.29 -8.85
CA LYS A 120 15.79 -5.87 -7.52
C LYS A 120 14.77 -4.73 -7.62
N LEU A 121 15.04 -3.72 -8.45
CA LEU A 121 14.12 -2.61 -8.68
C LEU A 121 12.81 -3.07 -9.34
N GLU A 122 12.86 -4.02 -10.27
CA GLU A 122 11.65 -4.59 -10.88
C GLU A 122 10.78 -5.33 -9.85
N LYS A 123 11.41 -6.13 -8.98
CA LYS A 123 10.70 -6.82 -7.89
C LYS A 123 10.09 -5.83 -6.90
N MET A 124 10.83 -4.78 -6.54
CA MET A 124 10.34 -3.71 -5.66
C MET A 124 9.15 -2.99 -6.30
N LEU A 125 9.23 -2.66 -7.59
CA LEU A 125 8.14 -2.02 -8.32
C LEU A 125 6.87 -2.86 -8.30
N LYS A 126 6.99 -4.18 -8.55
CA LYS A 126 5.85 -5.10 -8.49
C LYS A 126 5.20 -5.10 -7.10
N LYS A 127 6.00 -5.24 -6.04
CA LYS A 127 5.49 -5.20 -4.66
C LYS A 127 4.78 -3.89 -4.32
N LEU A 128 5.30 -2.76 -4.79
CA LEU A 128 4.66 -1.46 -4.55
C LEU A 128 3.30 -1.36 -5.25
N ILE A 129 3.17 -1.92 -6.45
CA ILE A 129 1.89 -1.98 -7.18
C ILE A 129 0.91 -2.90 -6.45
N ASP A 130 1.33 -4.10 -6.07
CA ASP A 130 0.48 -5.05 -5.33
C ASP A 130 -0.04 -4.42 -4.01
N ASN A 131 0.83 -3.71 -3.28
CA ASN A 131 0.45 -2.99 -2.06
C ASN A 131 -0.49 -1.81 -2.33
N LEU A 132 -0.29 -1.07 -3.42
CA LEU A 132 -1.20 0.01 -3.83
C LEU A 132 -2.61 -0.54 -4.09
N ASP A 133 -2.72 -1.64 -4.83
CA ASP A 133 -3.99 -2.26 -5.16
C ASP A 133 -4.71 -2.75 -3.89
N LEU A 134 -3.96 -3.35 -2.95
CA LEU A 134 -4.50 -3.74 -1.65
C LEU A 134 -5.06 -2.56 -0.87
N VAL A 135 -4.34 -1.42 -0.82
CA VAL A 135 -4.83 -0.22 -0.13
C VAL A 135 -6.07 0.34 -0.83
N LYS A 136 -6.10 0.37 -2.17
CA LYS A 136 -7.28 0.82 -2.93
C LYS A 136 -8.52 -0.03 -2.62
N ILE A 137 -8.37 -1.35 -2.55
CA ILE A 137 -9.46 -2.26 -2.19
C ILE A 137 -9.99 -1.96 -0.78
N LYS A 138 -9.10 -1.71 0.19
CA LYS A 138 -9.51 -1.39 1.57
C LYS A 138 -10.23 -0.05 1.68
N VAL A 139 -9.75 0.97 0.96
CA VAL A 139 -10.44 2.27 0.88
C VAL A 139 -11.83 2.10 0.29
N ALA A 140 -11.96 1.37 -0.82
CA ALA A 140 -13.27 1.08 -1.43
C ALA A 140 -14.21 0.32 -0.48
N ALA A 141 -13.68 -0.63 0.31
CA ALA A 141 -14.47 -1.33 1.32
C ALA A 141 -14.96 -0.40 2.44
N LEU A 142 -14.14 0.55 2.88
CA LEU A 142 -14.52 1.57 3.85
C LEU A 142 -15.58 2.53 3.27
N GLU A 143 -15.45 2.93 2.01
CA GLU A 143 -16.44 3.75 1.31
C GLU A 143 -17.80 3.02 1.21
N ALA A 144 -17.81 1.74 0.82
CA ALA A 144 -19.03 0.95 0.77
C ALA A 144 -19.70 0.83 2.15
N LYS A 145 -18.91 0.72 3.22
CA LYS A 145 -19.43 0.72 4.61
C LYS A 145 -20.02 2.06 5.01
N ARG A 146 -19.39 3.19 4.63
CA ARG A 146 -19.98 4.52 4.84
C ARG A 146 -21.33 4.62 4.13
N ASP A 147 -21.40 4.20 2.87
CA ASP A 147 -22.62 4.27 2.07
C ASP A 147 -23.73 3.39 2.66
N MET A 148 -23.38 2.24 3.24
CA MET A 148 -24.33 1.39 3.97
C MET A 148 -24.87 2.09 5.24
N LEU A 149 -24.03 2.80 6.00
CA LEU A 149 -24.49 3.58 7.16
C LEU A 149 -25.42 4.73 6.75
N ASP A 150 -25.12 5.41 5.64
CA ASP A 150 -25.97 6.47 5.10
C ASP A 150 -27.32 5.92 4.63
N ALA A 151 -27.34 4.74 4.00
CA ALA A 151 -28.56 4.04 3.63
C ALA A 151 -29.37 3.62 4.87
N MET A 152 -28.73 3.10 5.92
CA MET A 152 -29.39 2.77 7.19
C MET A 152 -30.01 4.01 7.85
N ARG A 153 -29.35 5.18 7.77
CA ARG A 153 -29.92 6.44 8.28
C ARG A 153 -31.17 6.82 7.49
N THR A 154 -31.11 6.73 6.17
CA THR A 154 -32.23 7.03 5.28
C THR A 154 -33.43 6.13 5.59
N ILE A 155 -33.21 4.81 5.76
CA ILE A 155 -34.28 3.87 6.11
C ILE A 155 -34.92 4.23 7.47
N GLN A 156 -34.13 4.58 8.49
CA GLN A 156 -34.67 5.02 9.77
C GLN A 156 -35.49 6.31 9.68
N GLU A 157 -35.05 7.28 8.86
CA GLU A 157 -35.81 8.51 8.62
C GLU A 157 -37.19 8.21 8.01
N TYR A 158 -37.30 7.21 7.11
CA TYR A 158 -38.59 6.75 6.58
C TYR A 158 -39.41 5.92 7.58
N SER A 159 -38.77 5.01 8.32
CA SER A 159 -39.42 4.19 9.35
C SER A 159 -39.99 5.01 10.51
N ASN A 160 -39.39 6.17 10.85
CA ASN A 160 -39.95 7.08 11.85
C ASN A 160 -41.17 7.88 11.35
N ILE A 161 -41.48 7.85 10.04
CA ILE A 161 -42.66 8.50 9.45
C ILE A 161 -43.86 7.53 9.42
N GLU A 162 -43.64 6.22 9.36
CA GLU A 162 -44.66 5.16 9.47
C GLU A 162 -44.56 4.50 10.85
N GLY A 163 -45.36 4.95 11.82
CA GLY A 163 -45.26 4.63 13.24
C GLY A 163 -45.56 3.19 13.67
N ASP A 164 -44.90 2.18 13.09
CA ASP A 164 -44.97 0.78 13.50
C ASP A 164 -43.66 0.05 13.13
N VAL A 165 -42.60 0.27 13.92
CA VAL A 165 -41.30 -0.37 13.67
C VAL A 165 -40.61 -0.78 14.99
N ASP A 166 -41.22 -1.73 15.70
CA ASP A 166 -40.60 -2.40 16.85
C ASP A 166 -39.65 -3.55 16.43
N ASP A 167 -39.63 -3.94 15.14
CA ASP A 167 -38.93 -5.17 14.67
C ASP A 167 -37.62 -4.93 13.88
N LEU A 168 -37.30 -3.70 13.48
CA LEU A 168 -36.04 -3.38 12.77
C LEU A 168 -34.86 -3.09 13.72
N GLY A 169 -35.13 -2.79 15.00
CA GLY A 169 -34.11 -2.40 15.98
C GLY A 169 -33.09 -3.50 16.30
N GLY A 170 -33.55 -4.76 16.39
CA GLY A 170 -32.71 -5.88 16.86
C GLY A 170 -31.61 -6.35 15.90
N ASN A 171 -31.66 -5.97 14.62
CA ASN A 171 -30.68 -6.41 13.62
C ASN A 171 -29.62 -5.34 13.29
N MET A 172 -29.88 -4.07 13.64
CA MET A 172 -28.95 -2.96 13.38
C MET A 172 -27.75 -2.99 14.33
N ASP A 173 -27.94 -3.35 15.59
CA ASP A 173 -26.86 -3.38 16.58
C ASP A 173 -25.79 -4.43 16.25
N ASN A 174 -26.22 -5.64 15.85
CA ASN A 174 -25.30 -6.70 15.39
C ASN A 174 -24.52 -6.27 14.13
N THR A 175 -25.19 -5.59 13.20
CA THR A 175 -24.55 -5.07 11.98
C THR A 175 -23.50 -4.00 12.31
N LEU A 176 -23.81 -3.09 13.23
CA LEU A 176 -22.87 -2.03 13.65
C LEU A 176 -21.65 -2.60 14.39
N GLU A 177 -21.83 -3.62 15.24
CA GLU A 177 -20.72 -4.31 15.90
C GLU A 177 -19.80 -5.04 14.90
N GLU A 178 -20.36 -5.72 13.91
CA GLU A 178 -19.58 -6.38 12.85
C GLU A 178 -18.81 -5.37 12.00
N MET A 179 -19.45 -4.27 11.61
CA MET A 179 -18.77 -3.17 10.91
C MET A 179 -17.63 -2.61 11.72
N GLN A 180 -17.83 -2.42 13.03
CA GLN A 180 -16.80 -1.87 13.91
C GLN A 180 -15.61 -2.82 14.07
N LYS A 181 -15.83 -4.13 14.15
CA LYS A 181 -14.76 -5.14 14.13
C LYS A 181 -13.96 -5.11 12.83
N GLU A 182 -14.64 -5.03 11.70
CA GLU A 182 -13.98 -4.96 10.39
C GLU A 182 -13.21 -3.65 10.19
N ILE A 183 -13.74 -2.52 10.68
CA ILE A 183 -13.02 -1.23 10.67
C ILE A 183 -11.73 -1.32 11.46
N TYR A 184 -11.72 -1.97 12.63
CA TYR A 184 -10.50 -2.17 13.41
C TYR A 184 -9.49 -3.09 12.73
N ALA A 185 -9.95 -4.15 12.05
CA ALA A 185 -9.08 -5.01 11.26
C ALA A 185 -8.45 -4.23 10.10
N ILE A 186 -9.25 -3.44 9.38
CA ILE A 186 -8.78 -2.57 8.29
C ILE A 186 -7.84 -1.49 8.84
N GLU A 187 -8.09 -0.91 10.02
CA GLU A 187 -7.23 0.07 10.67
C GLU A 187 -5.83 -0.50 10.95
N ALA A 188 -5.76 -1.68 11.57
CA ALA A 188 -4.49 -2.34 11.88
C ALA A 188 -3.68 -2.62 10.61
N GLU A 189 -4.34 -2.86 9.49
CA GLU A 189 -3.69 -3.15 8.22
C GLU A 189 -3.43 -1.90 7.35
N ILE A 190 -4.15 -0.79 7.57
CA ILE A 190 -3.90 0.54 7.01
C ILE A 190 -2.86 1.30 7.85
N GLU A 191 -2.31 0.71 8.93
CA GLU A 191 -1.21 1.32 9.69
C GLU A 191 0.09 1.36 8.85
N ILE A 192 0.16 2.40 8.03
CA ILE A 192 1.08 2.69 6.93
C ILE A 192 2.55 2.66 7.34
N ASP A 193 2.88 2.91 8.60
CA ASP A 193 4.26 2.89 9.10
C ASP A 193 4.85 1.48 9.12
N ASN A 194 4.02 0.43 9.20
CA ASN A 194 4.51 -0.95 9.19
C ASN A 194 4.68 -1.50 7.75
N LEU A 195 3.83 -1.06 6.80
CA LEU A 195 3.94 -1.47 5.39
C LEU A 195 5.04 -0.70 4.62
N LEU A 196 5.27 0.58 4.96
CA LEU A 196 6.36 1.35 4.37
C LEU A 196 7.73 0.93 4.91
N SER A 197 7.83 0.62 6.21
CA SER A 197 9.08 0.13 6.81
C SER A 197 9.47 -1.26 6.30
N GLN A 198 8.50 -2.15 6.04
CA GLN A 198 8.74 -3.42 5.34
C GLN A 198 9.18 -3.24 3.87
N ALA A 199 8.75 -2.16 3.21
CA ALA A 199 9.18 -1.83 1.84
C ALA A 199 10.51 -1.05 1.78
N GLU A 200 11.01 -0.53 2.89
CA GLU A 200 12.30 0.15 3.02
C GLU A 200 13.42 -0.76 3.56
N GLY A 201 13.07 -1.93 4.10
CA GLY A 201 13.99 -2.94 4.62
C GLY A 201 14.50 -4.00 3.61
N LEU A 202 14.37 -3.77 2.31
CA LEU A 202 14.86 -4.64 1.21
C LEU A 202 15.65 -3.84 0.17
#